data_AF-A0A387H172-F1
#
_entry.id   AF-A0A387H172-F1
#
_cell.length_a   1.000
_cell.length_b   1.000
_cell.length_c   1.000
_cell.angle_alpha   90.00
_cell.angle_beta   90.00
_cell.angle_gamma   90.00
#
_symmetry.space_group_name_H-M   'P 1'
#
loop_
_entity.id
_entity.type
_entity.pdbx_description
1 polymer ?
#
loop_
_entity_poly.entity_id
_entity_poly.type
_entity_poly.pdbx_seq_one_letter_code
_entity_poly.pdbx_strand_id
1 'polypeptide(L)'
;MVGAAVGLAMIGLSVVAIWLVIVVLPNVGSRSKRSPFGKLYLAHFRDRNQMMAQCVSILFIAGHFTLFSYLTSYAASKGFFGPHWEAFLYAVFGSSGMAGGVLAGILSDLAGRRLALVASPAIYLVTTLLLCVSESSIFFFASLSIWGCASWSISPIVQSDIADLGRSPSDIIIGANVTAMHVGVAGGTVVGGRLIANYDLSVLPIGAAGLAAMALAAAILSVRTSH
;
A
#
# COMPACT_ATOMS: atom_id res chain seq x y z
N MET A 1 27.27 -8.42 -13.13
CA MET A 1 26.82 -7.81 -14.40
C MET A 1 25.30 -7.67 -14.49
N VAL A 2 24.51 -8.69 -14.14
CA VAL A 2 23.02 -8.64 -14.20
C VAL A 2 22.40 -7.53 -13.34
N GLY A 3 22.86 -7.34 -12.09
CA GLY A 3 22.31 -6.29 -11.21
C GLY A 3 22.54 -4.86 -11.71
N ALA A 4 23.68 -4.59 -12.37
CA ALA A 4 23.97 -3.29 -12.97
C ALA A 4 23.10 -3.03 -14.20
N ALA A 5 22.85 -4.06 -15.02
CA ALA A 5 21.97 -3.98 -16.19
C ALA A 5 20.51 -3.72 -15.79
N VAL A 6 20.02 -4.37 -14.72
CA VAL A 6 18.68 -4.14 -14.18
C VAL A 6 18.56 -2.72 -13.60
N GLY A 7 19.57 -2.26 -12.85
CA GLY A 7 19.60 -0.89 -12.33
C GLY A 7 19.56 0.16 -13.44
N LEU A 8 20.36 -0.01 -14.49
CA LEU A 8 20.35 0.87 -15.66
C LEU A 8 19.02 0.85 -16.41
N ALA A 9 18.38 -0.32 -16.53
CA ALA A 9 17.07 -0.45 -17.15
C ALA A 9 15.98 0.28 -16.35
N MET A 10 16.01 0.19 -15.02
CA MET A 10 15.08 0.93 -14.15
C MET A 10 15.28 2.45 -14.27
N ILE A 11 16.54 2.91 -14.27
CA ILE A 11 16.85 4.34 -14.47
C ILE A 11 16.34 4.80 -15.84
N GLY A 12 16.59 4.02 -16.89
CA GLY A 12 16.10 4.32 -18.24
C GLY A 12 14.57 4.43 -18.29
N LEU A 13 13.87 3.47 -17.67
CA LEU A 13 12.40 3.49 -17.58
C LEU A 13 11.89 4.70 -16.79
N SER A 14 12.55 5.07 -15.68
CA SER A 14 12.21 6.28 -14.91
C SER A 14 12.43 7.55 -15.72
N VAL A 15 13.51 7.66 -16.49
CA VAL A 15 13.78 8.82 -17.36
C VAL A 15 12.73 8.93 -18.46
N VAL A 16 12.35 7.82 -19.09
CA VAL A 16 11.27 7.79 -20.11
C VAL A 16 9.94 8.20 -19.49
N ALA A 17 9.60 7.68 -18.30
CA ALA A 17 8.38 8.07 -17.59
C ALA A 17 8.36 9.57 -17.25
N ILE A 18 9.47 10.12 -16.74
CA ILE A 18 9.61 11.55 -16.46
C ILE A 18 9.48 12.38 -17.74
N TRP A 19 10.13 11.97 -18.82
CA TRP A 19 10.04 12.66 -20.11
C TRP A 19 8.62 12.65 -20.65
N LEU A 20 7.92 11.51 -20.60
CA LEU A 20 6.51 11.39 -20.96
C LEU A 20 5.63 12.31 -20.11
N VAL A 21 5.84 12.36 -18.79
CA VAL A 21 5.14 13.28 -17.90
C VAL A 21 5.32 14.74 -18.33
N ILE A 22 6.55 15.16 -18.63
CA ILE A 22 6.86 16.54 -19.02
C ILE A 22 6.24 16.91 -20.38
N VAL A 23 6.23 15.97 -21.33
CA VAL A 23 5.74 16.22 -22.70
C VAL A 23 4.22 16.10 -22.82
N VAL A 24 3.61 15.14 -22.11
CA VAL A 24 2.20 14.80 -22.26
C VAL A 24 1.32 15.61 -21.31
N LEU A 25 1.76 15.87 -20.07
CA LEU A 25 0.90 16.54 -19.10
C LEU A 25 0.92 18.06 -19.33
N PRO A 26 -0.25 18.70 -19.49
CA PRO A 26 -0.32 20.15 -19.63
C PRO A 26 0.23 20.81 -18.37
N ASN A 27 0.98 21.90 -18.55
CA ASN A 27 1.53 22.69 -17.45
C ASN A 27 0.39 23.32 -16.64
N VAL A 28 -0.07 22.59 -15.62
CA VAL A 28 -0.95 23.10 -14.59
C VAL A 28 -0.09 24.00 -13.70
N GLY A 29 0.01 25.27 -14.09
CA GLY A 29 0.92 26.24 -13.48
C GLY A 29 0.95 26.12 -11.97
N SER A 30 2.15 26.09 -11.38
CA SER A 30 2.32 25.98 -9.93
C SER A 30 1.43 27.04 -9.27
N ARG A 31 0.47 26.62 -8.45
CA ARG A 31 -0.34 27.53 -7.64
C ARG A 31 0.54 28.08 -6.51
N SER A 32 1.57 28.83 -6.88
CA SER A 32 2.55 29.40 -5.96
C SER A 32 2.03 30.73 -5.41
N LYS A 33 2.33 30.94 -4.13
CA LYS A 33 2.33 32.19 -3.36
C LYS A 33 0.98 32.58 -2.71
N ARG A 34 0.95 32.44 -1.37
CA ARG A 34 -0.04 32.93 -0.38
C ARG A 34 -1.20 32.03 0.07
N SER A 35 -1.32 30.76 -0.35
CA SER A 35 -2.22 29.88 0.42
C SER A 35 -1.60 29.63 1.81
N PRO A 36 -2.37 29.65 2.91
CA PRO A 36 -1.83 29.38 4.22
C PRO A 36 -1.63 27.87 4.37
N PHE A 37 -0.72 27.30 3.57
CA PHE A 37 -0.49 25.86 3.40
C PHE A 37 -0.35 25.17 4.75
N GLY A 38 0.45 25.71 5.67
CA GLY A 38 0.60 25.18 7.03
C GLY A 38 -0.71 25.16 7.83
N LYS A 39 -1.58 26.18 7.68
CA LYS A 39 -2.89 26.20 8.37
C LYS A 39 -3.87 25.21 7.76
N LEU A 40 -3.91 25.08 6.43
CA LEU A 40 -4.74 24.07 5.76
C LEU A 40 -4.23 22.65 6.07
N TYR A 41 -2.92 22.46 6.14
CA TYR A 41 -2.31 21.18 6.51
C TYR A 41 -2.69 20.80 7.94
N LEU A 42 -2.64 21.74 8.90
CA LEU A 42 -3.16 21.50 10.26
C LEU A 42 -4.68 21.24 10.28
N ALA A 43 -5.45 21.95 9.44
CA ALA A 43 -6.89 21.75 9.33
C ALA A 43 -7.24 20.36 8.79
N HIS A 44 -6.45 19.81 7.86
CA HIS A 44 -6.59 18.45 7.35
C HIS A 44 -6.55 17.42 8.50
N PHE A 45 -5.61 17.55 9.45
CA PHE A 45 -5.51 16.65 10.60
C PHE A 45 -6.55 16.91 11.70
N ARG A 46 -7.22 18.07 11.71
CA ARG A 46 -8.33 18.36 12.63
C ARG A 46 -9.65 17.77 12.14
N ASP A 47 -9.77 17.52 10.84
CA ASP A 47 -10.95 16.87 10.29
C ASP A 47 -10.92 15.37 10.62
N ARG A 48 -11.91 14.95 11.41
CA ARG A 48 -12.02 13.57 11.87
C ARG A 48 -12.13 12.57 10.71
N ASN A 49 -12.84 12.89 9.63
CA ASN A 49 -13.03 11.96 8.52
C ASN A 49 -11.74 11.81 7.71
N GLN A 50 -11.05 12.92 7.47
CA GLN A 50 -9.75 12.90 6.78
C GLN A 50 -8.72 12.14 7.60
N MET A 51 -8.65 12.38 8.92
CA MET A 51 -7.75 11.65 9.82
C MET A 51 -8.08 10.15 9.87
N MET A 52 -9.35 9.75 9.94
CA MET A 52 -9.73 8.33 9.91
C MET A 52 -9.32 7.65 8.61
N ALA A 53 -9.51 8.28 7.46
CA ALA A 53 -9.05 7.77 6.18
C ALA A 53 -7.51 7.63 6.13
N GLN A 54 -6.75 8.58 6.69
CA GLN A 54 -5.30 8.44 6.84
C GLN A 54 -4.92 7.29 7.79
N CYS A 55 -5.66 7.07 8.88
CA CYS A 55 -5.45 5.93 9.78
C CYS A 55 -5.62 4.58 9.06
N VAL A 56 -6.57 4.48 8.13
CA VAL A 56 -6.71 3.27 7.28
C VAL A 56 -5.42 3.04 6.49
N SER A 57 -4.86 4.07 5.85
CA SER A 57 -3.59 3.96 5.12
C SER A 57 -2.44 3.52 6.04
N ILE A 58 -2.32 4.12 7.23
CA ILE A 58 -1.26 3.77 8.20
C ILE A 58 -1.35 2.29 8.57
N LEU A 59 -2.53 1.83 8.99
CA LEU A 59 -2.73 0.46 9.47
C LEU A 59 -2.58 -0.57 8.34
N PHE A 60 -3.12 -0.28 7.17
CA PHE A 60 -2.99 -1.14 6.00
C PHE A 60 -1.51 -1.31 5.62
N ILE A 61 -0.78 -0.20 5.47
CA ILE A 61 0.63 -0.23 5.08
C ILE A 61 1.50 -0.82 6.19
N ALA A 62 1.17 -0.58 7.47
CA ALA A 62 1.82 -1.28 8.57
C ALA A 62 1.63 -2.80 8.47
N GLY A 63 0.42 -3.27 8.16
CA GLY A 63 0.17 -4.69 7.90
C GLY A 63 1.00 -5.22 6.74
N HIS A 64 1.03 -4.49 5.63
CA HIS A 64 1.86 -4.83 4.47
C HIS A 64 3.34 -4.96 4.81
N PHE A 65 3.93 -3.94 5.45
CA PHE A 65 5.36 -3.95 5.77
C PHE A 65 5.73 -4.81 6.98
N THR A 66 4.77 -5.27 7.78
CA THR A 66 5.00 -6.33 8.77
C THR A 66 5.44 -7.62 8.11
N LEU A 67 4.87 -7.97 6.95
CA LEU A 67 5.25 -9.16 6.18
C LEU A 67 6.28 -8.84 5.08
N PHE A 68 6.05 -7.78 4.29
CA PHE A 68 6.84 -7.45 3.11
C PHE A 68 8.33 -7.21 3.42
N SER A 69 8.63 -6.52 4.53
CA SER A 69 10.02 -6.23 4.94
C SER A 69 10.86 -7.49 5.17
N TYR A 70 10.20 -8.61 5.47
CA TYR A 70 10.80 -9.90 5.79
C TYR A 70 10.35 -10.98 4.81
N LEU A 71 9.83 -10.60 3.64
CA LEU A 71 9.21 -11.52 2.68
C LEU A 71 10.18 -12.60 2.21
N THR A 72 11.44 -12.25 1.93
CA THR A 72 12.50 -13.21 1.59
C THR A 72 12.71 -14.23 2.70
N SER A 73 12.84 -13.76 3.95
CA SER A 73 13.02 -14.65 5.10
C SER A 73 11.81 -15.57 5.30
N TYR A 74 10.60 -15.02 5.16
CA TYR A 74 9.36 -15.80 5.22
C TYR A 74 9.29 -16.87 4.12
N ALA A 75 9.61 -16.51 2.87
CA ALA A 75 9.66 -17.46 1.76
C ALA A 75 10.73 -18.55 1.96
N ALA A 76 11.90 -18.19 2.48
CA ALA A 76 12.94 -19.14 2.84
C ALA A 76 12.47 -20.15 3.91
N SER A 77 11.67 -19.71 4.90
CA SER A 77 11.06 -20.61 5.89
C SER A 77 10.09 -21.63 5.29
N LYS A 78 9.56 -21.36 4.09
CA LYS A 78 8.70 -22.25 3.31
C LYS A 78 9.48 -23.11 2.29
N GLY A 79 10.81 -23.08 2.33
CA GLY A 79 11.69 -23.84 1.44
C GLY A 79 12.12 -23.11 0.16
N PHE A 80 11.74 -21.84 -0.02
CA PHE A 80 12.15 -21.02 -1.18
C PHE A 80 13.37 -20.16 -0.83
N PHE A 81 14.56 -20.75 -0.83
CA PHE A 81 15.80 -20.06 -0.48
C PHE A 81 16.77 -19.94 -1.67
N GLY A 82 17.53 -18.85 -1.69
CA GLY A 82 18.59 -18.60 -2.66
C GLY A 82 18.20 -17.64 -3.79
N PRO A 83 19.20 -17.17 -4.58
CA PRO A 83 19.02 -16.02 -5.47
C PRO A 83 17.97 -16.21 -6.56
N HIS A 84 17.80 -17.45 -7.06
CA HIS A 84 16.78 -17.77 -8.05
C HIS A 84 15.37 -17.58 -7.49
N TRP A 85 15.11 -18.10 -6.29
CA TRP A 85 13.81 -17.99 -5.64
C TRP A 85 13.50 -16.56 -5.21
N GLU A 86 14.49 -15.82 -4.71
CA GLU A 86 14.34 -14.40 -4.38
C GLU A 86 13.94 -13.58 -5.61
N ALA A 87 14.66 -13.76 -6.73
CA ALA A 87 14.34 -13.09 -7.99
C ALA A 87 12.92 -13.45 -8.47
N PHE A 88 12.55 -14.73 -8.42
CA PHE A 88 11.22 -15.18 -8.82
C PHE A 88 10.11 -14.63 -7.91
N LEU A 89 10.33 -14.63 -6.59
CA LEU A 89 9.42 -14.10 -5.57
C LEU A 89 9.08 -12.63 -5.82
N TYR A 90 10.11 -11.79 -6.01
CA TYR A 90 9.90 -10.37 -6.29
C TYR A 90 9.40 -10.11 -7.71
N ALA A 91 9.71 -10.96 -8.69
CA ALA A 91 9.13 -10.87 -10.04
C ALA A 91 7.62 -11.14 -10.03
N VAL A 92 7.17 -12.18 -9.31
CA VAL A 92 5.74 -12.50 -9.13
C VAL A 92 5.04 -11.38 -8.36
N PHE A 93 5.62 -10.94 -7.24
CA PHE A 93 5.06 -9.83 -6.46
C PHE A 93 4.97 -8.54 -7.28
N GLY A 94 6.05 -8.15 -7.96
CA GLY A 94 6.11 -6.90 -8.73
C GLY A 94 5.15 -6.89 -9.93
N SER A 95 5.09 -7.98 -10.70
CA SER A 95 4.14 -8.11 -11.81
C SER A 95 2.68 -8.04 -11.35
N SER A 96 2.37 -8.71 -10.23
CA SER A 96 1.03 -8.70 -9.64
C SER A 96 0.66 -7.32 -9.07
N GLY A 97 1.59 -6.65 -8.39
CA GLY A 97 1.38 -5.31 -7.84
C GLY A 97 1.05 -4.26 -8.90
N MET A 98 1.72 -4.33 -10.06
CA MET A 98 1.41 -3.44 -11.20
C MET A 98 -0.01 -3.66 -11.72
N ALA A 99 -0.46 -4.91 -11.87
CA ALA A 99 -1.82 -5.22 -12.29
C ALA A 99 -2.86 -4.76 -11.24
N GLY A 100 -2.55 -4.96 -9.96
CA GLY A 100 -3.40 -4.60 -8.84
C GLY A 100 -3.73 -3.12 -8.72
N GLY A 101 -2.74 -2.24 -8.92
CA GLY A 101 -2.95 -0.79 -8.86
C GLY A 101 -3.96 -0.28 -9.90
N VAL A 102 -3.87 -0.80 -11.13
CA VAL A 102 -4.81 -0.45 -12.22
C VAL A 102 -6.20 -0.98 -11.92
N LEU A 103 -6.31 -2.26 -11.53
CA LEU A 103 -7.59 -2.88 -11.19
C LEU A 103 -8.27 -2.19 -10.02
N ALA A 104 -7.52 -1.81 -8.98
CA ALA A 104 -8.05 -1.11 -7.82
C ALA A 104 -8.62 0.26 -8.19
N GLY A 105 -7.95 1.02 -9.07
CA GLY A 105 -8.45 2.29 -9.57
C GLY A 105 -9.77 2.13 -10.34
N ILE A 106 -9.79 1.22 -11.30
CA ILE A 106 -10.99 0.89 -12.10
C ILE A 106 -12.15 0.47 -11.19
N LEU A 107 -11.92 -0.50 -10.30
CA LEU A 107 -12.95 -1.00 -9.40
C LEU A 107 -13.43 0.07 -8.41
N SER A 108 -12.55 0.96 -7.96
CA SER A 108 -12.92 2.08 -7.10
C SER A 108 -13.83 3.08 -7.79
N ASP A 109 -13.54 3.40 -9.06
CA ASP A 109 -14.37 4.31 -9.84
C ASP A 109 -15.73 3.69 -10.22
N LEU A 110 -15.77 2.38 -10.50
CA LEU A 110 -17.01 1.65 -10.83
C LEU A 110 -17.90 1.38 -9.61
N ALA A 111 -17.32 0.91 -8.50
CA ALA A 111 -18.07 0.43 -7.34
C ALA A 111 -18.32 1.53 -6.29
N GLY A 112 -17.65 2.67 -6.42
CA GLY A 112 -17.71 3.80 -5.51
C GLY A 112 -16.59 3.79 -4.48
N ARG A 113 -16.01 4.98 -4.25
CA ARG A 113 -14.81 5.20 -3.43
C ARG A 113 -14.96 4.74 -1.98
N ARG A 114 -16.15 4.93 -1.38
CA ARG A 114 -16.46 4.45 -0.02
C ARG A 114 -16.46 2.93 0.10
N LEU A 115 -17.01 2.23 -0.90
CA LEU A 115 -17.00 0.77 -0.92
C LEU A 115 -15.57 0.27 -1.12
N ALA A 116 -14.80 0.91 -2.01
CA ALA A 116 -13.40 0.59 -2.23
C ALA A 116 -12.54 0.76 -0.96
N LEU A 117 -12.81 1.80 -0.17
CA LEU A 117 -12.13 2.07 1.10
C LEU A 117 -12.29 0.93 2.11
N VAL A 118 -13.45 0.26 2.13
CA VAL A 118 -13.73 -0.87 3.01
C VAL A 118 -13.28 -2.19 2.37
N ALA A 119 -13.52 -2.36 1.08
CA ALA A 119 -13.21 -3.59 0.36
C ALA A 119 -11.70 -3.85 0.26
N SER A 120 -10.88 -2.82 0.06
CA SER A 120 -9.43 -2.97 -0.07
C SER A 120 -8.79 -3.62 1.17
N PRO A 121 -8.98 -3.11 2.41
CA PRO A 121 -8.52 -3.78 3.63
C PRO A 121 -9.10 -5.19 3.82
N ALA A 122 -10.34 -5.43 3.43
CA ALA A 122 -10.97 -6.76 3.54
C ALA A 122 -10.32 -7.78 2.60
N ILE A 123 -10.11 -7.41 1.33
CA ILE A 123 -9.42 -8.26 0.34
C ILE A 123 -7.97 -8.50 0.79
N TYR A 124 -7.28 -7.46 1.26
CA TYR A 124 -5.93 -7.59 1.78
C TYR A 124 -5.85 -8.52 3.01
N LEU A 125 -6.81 -8.44 3.93
CA LEU A 125 -6.93 -9.34 5.08
C LEU A 125 -7.08 -10.79 4.62
N VAL A 126 -8.05 -11.08 3.75
CA VAL A 126 -8.32 -12.44 3.25
C VAL A 126 -7.09 -13.01 2.55
N THR A 127 -6.48 -12.23 1.66
CA THR A 127 -5.30 -12.68 0.90
C THR A 127 -4.07 -12.90 1.77
N THR A 128 -3.90 -12.10 2.84
CA THR A 128 -2.87 -12.32 3.85
C THR A 128 -3.12 -13.63 4.63
N LEU A 129 -4.37 -13.94 4.97
CA LEU A 129 -4.71 -15.20 5.62
C LEU A 129 -4.51 -16.42 4.71
N LEU A 130 -4.72 -16.28 3.39
CA LEU A 130 -4.39 -17.34 2.42
C LEU A 130 -2.89 -17.67 2.42
N LEU A 131 -2.02 -16.67 2.61
CA LEU A 131 -0.58 -16.91 2.76
C LEU A 131 -0.24 -17.72 4.02
N CYS A 132 -1.00 -17.60 5.12
CA CYS A 132 -0.78 -18.39 6.34
C CYS A 132 -0.96 -19.89 6.07
N VAL A 133 -2.05 -20.25 5.39
CA VAL A 133 -2.47 -21.64 5.15
C VAL A 133 -1.83 -22.25 3.90
N SER A 134 -0.90 -21.54 3.26
CA SER A 134 -0.22 -22.04 2.08
C SER A 134 0.82 -23.11 2.42
N GLU A 135 0.52 -24.35 2.01
CA GLU A 135 1.39 -25.52 2.21
C GLU A 135 2.10 -25.98 0.93
N SER A 136 1.50 -25.75 -0.25
CA SER A 136 2.10 -26.11 -1.54
C SER A 136 2.70 -24.90 -2.25
N SER A 137 3.74 -25.11 -3.06
CA SER A 137 4.40 -24.04 -3.81
C SER A 137 3.45 -23.30 -4.74
N ILE A 138 2.59 -24.03 -5.46
CA ILE A 138 1.60 -23.45 -6.37
C ILE A 138 0.65 -22.53 -5.58
N PHE A 139 0.18 -23.00 -4.43
CA PHE A 139 -0.76 -22.23 -3.62
C PHE A 139 -0.11 -21.01 -2.94
N PHE A 140 1.16 -21.12 -2.53
CA PHE A 140 1.94 -20.00 -2.01
C PHE A 140 2.10 -18.89 -3.06
N PHE A 141 2.57 -19.22 -4.27
CA PHE A 141 2.76 -18.22 -5.33
C PHE A 141 1.44 -17.64 -5.84
N ALA A 142 0.36 -18.44 -5.93
CA ALA A 142 -0.96 -17.92 -6.25
C ALA A 142 -1.45 -16.93 -5.18
N SER A 143 -1.32 -17.27 -3.90
CA SER A 143 -1.68 -16.39 -2.78
C SER A 143 -0.83 -15.11 -2.77
N LEU A 144 0.47 -15.23 -3.04
CA LEU A 144 1.40 -14.11 -3.16
C LEU A 144 1.01 -13.16 -4.30
N SER A 145 0.61 -13.70 -5.46
CA SER A 145 0.15 -12.87 -6.57
C SER A 145 -1.10 -12.07 -6.20
N ILE A 146 -2.11 -12.72 -5.60
CA ILE A 146 -3.34 -12.03 -5.21
C ILE A 146 -3.06 -10.99 -4.11
N TRP A 147 -2.22 -11.33 -3.14
CA TRP A 147 -1.76 -10.41 -2.10
C TRP A 147 -0.98 -9.22 -2.68
N GLY A 148 -0.10 -9.48 -3.65
CA GLY A 148 0.63 -8.47 -4.41
C GLY A 148 -0.31 -7.50 -5.12
N CYS A 149 -1.33 -8.01 -5.81
CA CYS A 149 -2.37 -7.18 -6.44
C CYS A 149 -3.07 -6.26 -5.42
N ALA A 150 -3.37 -6.76 -4.22
CA ALA A 150 -4.08 -5.96 -3.21
C ALA A 150 -3.20 -4.88 -2.55
N SER A 151 -1.89 -5.11 -2.47
CA SER A 151 -0.96 -4.39 -1.57
C SER A 151 -0.82 -2.88 -1.78
N TRP A 152 -0.99 -2.37 -3.01
CA TRP A 152 -0.81 -0.95 -3.32
C TRP A 152 -2.12 -0.22 -3.66
N SER A 153 -3.26 -0.89 -3.51
CA SER A 153 -4.58 -0.33 -3.82
C SER A 153 -4.98 0.85 -2.91
N ILE A 154 -4.53 0.85 -1.65
CA ILE A 154 -5.09 1.73 -0.61
C ILE A 154 -4.81 3.22 -0.83
N SER A 155 -3.66 3.57 -1.40
CA SER A 155 -3.23 4.97 -1.56
C SER A 155 -4.15 5.78 -2.49
N PRO A 156 -4.42 5.36 -3.75
CA PRO A 156 -5.37 6.08 -4.60
C PRO A 156 -6.81 6.06 -4.04
N ILE A 157 -7.20 4.99 -3.34
CA ILE A 157 -8.53 4.89 -2.71
C ILE A 157 -8.70 5.92 -1.58
N VAL A 158 -7.73 6.04 -0.67
CA VAL A 158 -7.79 7.04 0.41
C VAL A 158 -7.72 8.46 -0.14
N GLN A 159 -6.85 8.71 -1.12
CA GLN A 159 -6.73 10.03 -1.72
C GLN A 159 -8.03 10.46 -2.43
N SER A 160 -8.69 9.54 -3.14
CA SER A 160 -9.96 9.80 -3.82
C SER A 160 -11.12 9.98 -2.85
N ASP A 161 -11.24 9.16 -1.81
CA ASP A 161 -12.28 9.29 -0.77
C ASP A 161 -12.17 10.63 -0.03
N ILE A 162 -10.95 11.05 0.34
CA ILE A 162 -10.74 12.36 0.96
C ILE A 162 -11.03 13.51 -0.01
N ALA A 163 -10.64 13.36 -1.29
CA ALA A 163 -10.88 14.39 -2.31
C ALA A 163 -12.38 14.65 -2.51
N ASP A 164 -13.22 13.63 -2.46
CA ASP A 164 -14.68 13.74 -2.60
C ASP A 164 -15.32 14.59 -1.49
N LEU A 165 -14.67 14.71 -0.32
CA LEU A 165 -15.15 15.59 0.75
C LEU A 165 -15.06 17.07 0.38
N GLY A 166 -14.19 17.45 -0.56
CA GLY A 166 -14.00 18.83 -1.02
C GLY A 166 -13.38 19.78 0.02
N ARG A 167 -12.79 19.25 1.10
CA ARG A 167 -12.34 20.03 2.27
C ARG A 167 -10.86 20.43 2.24
N SER A 168 -10.05 19.74 1.45
CA SER A 168 -8.59 19.95 1.37
C SER A 168 -8.12 19.99 -0.08
N PRO A 169 -7.11 20.83 -0.41
CA PRO A 169 -6.43 20.80 -1.71
C PRO A 169 -5.76 19.44 -1.98
N SER A 170 -5.72 19.03 -3.25
CA SER A 170 -5.09 17.78 -3.72
C SER A 170 -3.68 17.59 -3.17
N ASP A 171 -2.86 18.63 -3.21
CA ASP A 171 -1.44 18.54 -2.82
C ASP A 171 -1.28 18.22 -1.32
N ILE A 172 -2.20 18.72 -0.49
CA ILE A 172 -2.24 18.41 0.95
C ILE A 172 -2.71 16.98 1.17
N ILE A 173 -3.73 16.53 0.44
CA ILE A 173 -4.25 15.15 0.54
C ILE A 173 -3.14 14.15 0.18
N ILE A 174 -2.46 14.37 -0.96
CA ILE A 174 -1.36 13.51 -1.43
C ILE A 174 -0.20 13.55 -0.44
N GLY A 175 0.26 14.74 -0.05
CA GLY A 175 1.38 14.89 0.88
C GLY A 175 1.12 14.28 2.26
N ALA A 176 -0.09 14.45 2.80
CA ALA A 176 -0.51 13.84 4.05
C ALA A 176 -0.59 12.32 3.93
N ASN A 177 -1.11 11.79 2.82
CA ASN A 177 -1.21 10.35 2.59
C ASN A 177 0.16 9.69 2.44
N VAL A 178 1.07 10.26 1.65
CA VAL A 178 2.45 9.76 1.52
C VAL A 178 3.14 9.73 2.88
N THR A 179 2.97 10.79 3.69
CA THR A 179 3.52 10.84 5.05
C THR A 179 2.93 9.73 5.93
N ALA A 180 1.60 9.57 5.92
CA ALA A 180 0.89 8.52 6.64
C ALA A 180 1.36 7.12 6.22
N MET A 181 1.55 6.86 4.92
CA MET A 181 2.10 5.60 4.44
C MET A 181 3.49 5.32 4.99
N HIS A 182 4.40 6.31 5.01
CA HIS A 182 5.75 6.12 5.58
C HIS A 182 5.73 5.82 7.09
N VAL A 183 4.79 6.43 7.83
CA VAL A 183 4.55 6.05 9.24
C VAL A 183 4.10 4.59 9.32
N GLY A 184 3.22 4.16 8.40
CA GLY A 184 2.84 2.76 8.24
C GLY A 184 4.03 1.84 7.94
N VAL A 185 4.89 2.21 6.99
CA VAL A 185 6.12 1.45 6.66
C VAL A 185 6.98 1.26 7.90
N ALA A 186 7.33 2.36 8.56
CA ALA A 186 8.18 2.33 9.75
C ALA A 186 7.54 1.49 10.88
N GLY A 187 6.26 1.71 11.17
CA GLY A 187 5.52 0.98 12.18
C GLY A 187 5.43 -0.52 11.87
N GLY A 188 5.10 -0.87 10.63
CA GLY A 188 4.99 -2.25 10.16
C GLY A 188 6.31 -3.00 10.25
N THR A 189 7.41 -2.40 9.77
CA THR A 189 8.74 -3.01 9.85
C THR A 189 9.15 -3.26 11.30
N VAL A 190 8.87 -2.33 12.22
CA VAL A 190 9.13 -2.49 13.66
C VAL A 190 8.27 -3.61 14.26
N VAL A 191 6.97 -3.67 13.93
CA VAL A 191 6.07 -4.74 14.39
C VAL A 191 6.59 -6.10 13.91
N GLY A 192 6.89 -6.25 12.61
CA GLY A 192 7.44 -7.49 12.06
C GLY A 192 8.77 -7.88 12.71
N GLY A 193 9.67 -6.92 12.94
CA GLY A 193 10.94 -7.17 13.62
C GLY A 193 10.76 -7.66 15.05
N ARG A 194 9.81 -7.08 15.80
CA ARG A 194 9.45 -7.55 17.14
C ARG A 194 8.82 -8.93 17.14
N LEU A 195 7.98 -9.24 16.16
CA LEU A 195 7.40 -10.58 16.04
C LEU A 195 8.48 -11.64 15.84
N ILE A 196 9.43 -11.39 14.93
CA ILE A 196 10.55 -12.32 14.70
C ILE A 196 11.48 -12.41 15.91
N ALA A 197 11.67 -11.32 16.65
CA ALA A 197 12.54 -11.32 17.83
C ALA A 197 11.98 -12.13 19.01
N ASN A 198 10.66 -12.25 19.12
CA ASN A 198 9.99 -12.92 20.25
C ASN A 198 9.38 -14.29 19.87
N TYR A 199 9.18 -14.54 18.57
CA TYR A 199 8.52 -15.72 18.01
C TYR A 199 9.31 -16.21 16.78
N ASP A 200 8.62 -16.75 15.77
CA ASP A 200 9.22 -17.23 14.52
C ASP A 200 8.67 -16.48 13.29
N LEU A 201 9.09 -16.91 12.09
CA LEU A 201 8.64 -16.29 10.84
C LEU A 201 7.17 -16.60 10.49
N SER A 202 6.57 -17.65 11.06
CA SER A 202 5.20 -18.09 10.77
C SER A 202 4.14 -17.12 11.32
N VAL A 203 4.49 -16.32 12.34
CA VAL A 203 3.57 -15.32 12.91
C VAL A 203 3.49 -14.03 12.10
N LEU A 204 4.39 -13.80 11.12
CA LEU A 204 4.41 -12.57 10.34
C LEU A 204 3.10 -12.32 9.56
N PRO A 205 2.55 -13.30 8.80
CA PRO A 205 1.25 -13.12 8.16
C PRO A 205 0.11 -12.89 9.15
N ILE A 206 0.16 -13.50 10.34
CA ILE A 206 -0.85 -13.33 11.39
C ILE A 206 -0.81 -11.89 11.94
N GLY A 207 0.39 -11.36 12.22
CA GLY A 207 0.55 -9.96 12.63
C GLY A 207 0.10 -8.97 11.56
N ALA A 208 0.46 -9.24 10.30
CA ALA A 208 -0.01 -8.47 9.16
C ALA A 208 -1.54 -8.50 9.01
N ALA A 209 -2.18 -9.66 9.20
CA ALA A 209 -3.63 -9.82 9.19
C ALA A 209 -4.29 -9.08 10.36
N GLY A 210 -3.69 -9.06 11.56
CA GLY A 210 -4.19 -8.26 12.69
C GLY A 210 -4.23 -6.76 12.37
N LEU A 211 -3.18 -6.23 11.76
CA LEU A 211 -3.12 -4.84 11.30
C LEU A 211 -4.13 -4.56 10.17
N ALA A 212 -4.30 -5.50 9.23
CA ALA A 212 -5.30 -5.42 8.18
C ALA A 212 -6.74 -5.39 8.74
N ALA A 213 -7.03 -6.20 9.76
CA ALA A 213 -8.32 -6.21 10.43
C ALA A 213 -8.60 -4.88 11.16
N MET A 214 -7.58 -4.29 11.79
CA MET A 214 -7.70 -2.95 12.37
C MET A 214 -7.92 -1.88 11.28
N ALA A 215 -7.25 -1.99 10.13
CA ALA A 215 -7.46 -1.09 8.99
C ALA A 215 -8.90 -1.20 8.46
N LEU A 216 -9.44 -2.43 8.36
CA LEU A 216 -10.83 -2.67 7.97
C LEU A 216 -11.82 -2.05 8.97
N ALA A 217 -11.58 -2.24 10.27
CA ALA A 217 -12.40 -1.61 11.31
C ALA A 217 -12.37 -0.08 11.21
N ALA A 218 -11.19 0.51 11.01
CA ALA A 218 -11.03 1.95 10.80
C ALA A 218 -11.76 2.43 9.54
N ALA A 219 -11.72 1.67 8.44
CA ALA A 219 -12.42 2.00 7.20
C ALA A 219 -13.94 2.00 7.39
N ILE A 220 -14.49 0.99 8.06
CA ILE A 220 -15.92 0.91 8.38
C ILE A 220 -16.33 2.10 9.25
N LEU A 221 -15.53 2.46 10.24
CA LEU A 221 -15.79 3.63 11.09
C LEU A 221 -15.73 4.93 10.28
N SER A 222 -14.74 5.10 9.40
CA SER A 222 -14.57 6.28 8.55
C SER A 222 -15.79 6.54 7.65
N VAL A 223 -16.30 5.47 7.03
CA VAL A 223 -17.49 5.57 6.16
C VAL A 223 -18.75 5.89 6.97
N ARG A 224 -18.88 5.36 8.20
CA ARG A 224 -20.03 5.64 9.08
C ARG A 224 -20.06 7.06 9.62
N THR A 225 -18.89 7.66 9.90
CA THR A 225 -18.79 9.01 10.49
C THR A 225 -18.84 10.13 9.46
N SER A 226 -18.89 9.77 8.19
CA SER A 226 -19.11 10.69 7.07
C SER A 226 -20.60 11.02 6.85
N HIS A 227 -21.45 10.65 7.80
CA HIS A 227 -22.87 10.97 7.97
C HIS A 227 -23.08 11.63 9.34
#